data_AF-A0A1C6DU98-F1
#
_entry.id   AF-A0A1C6DU98-F1
#
_cell.length_a   1.000
_cell.length_b   1.000
_cell.length_c   1.000
_cell.angle_alpha   90.00
_cell.angle_beta   90.00
_cell.angle_gamma   90.00
#
_symmetry.space_group_name_H-M   'P 1'
#
loop_
_entity.id
_entity.type
_entity.pdbx_description
1 polymer ?
#
loop_
_entity_poly.entity_id
_entity_poly.type
_entity_poly.pdbx_seq_one_letter_code
_entity_poly.pdbx_strand_id
1 'polypeptide(L)'
;MYRVTVTTRVLNDKDTLRLSAPILVWLVLFIIIFGVMCIADIWFLVLPMFLEFLCIIPVTVWSIKKARKLRQESFVKIDVMLTARDGMIYKDNMKLNVTYSEQDNEVYLDDMHDEGKYNHRKITFFATISGDDVGGFIKFCRENNVQVEIFPE
;
A
#
# COMPACT_ATOMS: atom_id res chain seq x y z
N MET A 1 22.68 5.66 17.01
CA MET A 1 21.55 6.24 16.23
C MET A 1 22.05 6.49 14.82
N TYR A 2 21.23 6.24 13.81
CA TYR A 2 21.59 6.37 12.40
C TYR A 2 20.42 7.02 11.66
N ARG A 3 20.69 8.07 10.89
CA ARG A 3 19.68 8.74 10.05
C ARG A 3 19.78 8.15 8.66
N VAL A 4 18.65 7.71 8.11
CA VAL A 4 18.60 7.16 6.75
C VAL A 4 17.34 7.59 6.04
N THR A 5 17.47 7.84 4.74
CA THR A 5 16.34 8.11 3.87
C THR A 5 15.66 6.78 3.55
N VAL A 6 14.39 6.65 3.89
CA VAL A 6 13.59 5.47 3.55
C VAL A 6 12.44 5.88 2.65
N THR A 7 12.11 5.02 1.70
CA THR A 7 10.90 5.14 0.91
C THR A 7 9.80 4.35 1.61
N THR A 8 8.81 5.03 2.15
CA THR A 8 7.62 4.40 2.74
C THR A 8 6.41 4.65 1.85
N ARG A 9 5.40 3.79 1.93
CA ARG A 9 4.15 3.99 1.23
C ARG A 9 3.11 4.50 2.20
N VAL A 10 2.67 5.74 1.99
CA VAL A 10 1.57 6.34 2.76
C VAL A 10 0.27 6.06 2.01
N LEU A 11 -0.58 5.20 2.55
CA LEU A 11 -1.95 5.07 2.05
C LEU A 11 -2.77 6.28 2.52
N ASN A 12 -3.34 7.02 1.56
CA ASN A 12 -4.30 8.07 1.85
C ASN A 12 -5.73 7.58 1.60
N ASP A 13 -6.44 7.25 2.67
CA ASP A 13 -7.82 6.72 2.62
C ASP A 13 -8.79 7.62 1.87
N LYS A 14 -8.57 8.95 1.94
CA LYS A 14 -9.39 9.94 1.24
C LYS A 14 -9.26 9.81 -0.28
N ASP A 15 -8.07 9.49 -0.76
CA ASP A 15 -7.82 9.31 -2.18
C ASP A 15 -8.33 7.95 -2.67
N THR A 16 -8.25 6.91 -1.82
CA THR A 16 -8.85 5.60 -2.10
C THR A 16 -10.36 5.69 -2.22
N LEU A 17 -11.03 6.40 -1.31
CA LEU A 17 -12.48 6.63 -1.34
C LEU A 17 -12.92 7.44 -2.58
N ARG A 18 -12.13 8.46 -2.96
CA ARG A 18 -12.39 9.24 -4.20
C ARG A 18 -12.26 8.40 -5.47
N LEU A 19 -11.49 7.32 -5.40
CA LEU A 19 -11.27 6.43 -6.52
C LEU A 19 -12.40 5.40 -6.67
N SER A 20 -12.97 4.95 -5.56
CA SER A 20 -14.12 4.02 -5.55
C SER A 20 -15.47 4.73 -5.72
N ALA A 21 -15.57 6.03 -5.39
CA ALA A 21 -16.80 6.81 -5.48
C ALA A 21 -17.56 6.69 -6.82
N PRO A 22 -16.94 6.84 -8.01
CA PRO A 22 -17.68 6.74 -9.26
C PRO A 22 -18.22 5.33 -9.55
N ILE A 23 -17.53 4.29 -9.09
CA ILE A 23 -17.98 2.90 -9.21
C ILE A 23 -19.17 2.64 -8.27
N LEU A 24 -19.11 3.17 -7.04
CA LEU A 24 -20.22 3.09 -6.08
C LEU A 24 -21.46 3.82 -6.59
N VAL A 25 -21.30 5.04 -7.14
CA VAL A 25 -22.41 5.81 -7.73
C VAL A 25 -23.04 5.04 -8.89
N TRP A 26 -22.21 4.48 -9.79
CA TRP A 26 -22.68 3.65 -10.90
C TRP A 26 -23.47 2.43 -10.41
N LEU A 27 -22.96 1.71 -9.39
CA LEU A 27 -23.62 0.53 -8.83
C LEU A 27 -24.98 0.87 -8.21
N VAL A 28 -25.09 1.98 -7.48
CA VAL A 28 -26.35 2.41 -6.88
C VAL A 28 -27.38 2.78 -7.94
N LEU A 29 -26.98 3.52 -8.97
CA LEU A 29 -27.87 3.87 -10.09
C LEU A 29 -28.36 2.62 -10.83
N PHE A 30 -27.45 1.69 -11.10
CA PHE A 30 -27.78 0.41 -11.72
C PHE A 30 -28.84 -0.37 -10.94
N ILE A 31 -28.68 -0.48 -9.61
CA ILE A 31 -29.65 -1.15 -8.74
C ILE A 31 -31.01 -0.45 -8.75
N ILE A 32 -31.04 0.88 -8.78
CA ILE A 32 -32.30 1.65 -8.84
C ILE A 32 -33.02 1.39 -10.15
N ILE A 33 -32.33 1.50 -11.30
CA ILE A 33 -32.95 1.27 -12.62
C ILE A 33 -33.44 -0.17 -12.74
N PHE A 34 -32.62 -1.14 -12.32
CA PHE A 34 -32.98 -2.55 -12.31
C PHE A 34 -34.21 -2.81 -11.42
N GLY A 35 -34.22 -2.26 -10.20
CA GLY A 35 -35.34 -2.39 -9.27
C GLY A 35 -36.64 -1.81 -9.82
N VAL A 36 -36.59 -0.62 -10.42
CA VAL A 36 -37.77 0.02 -11.04
C VAL A 36 -38.26 -0.81 -12.24
N MET A 37 -37.36 -1.32 -13.07
CA MET A 37 -37.69 -2.19 -14.19
C MET A 37 -38.41 -3.46 -13.70
N CYS A 38 -37.92 -4.10 -12.63
CA CYS A 38 -38.53 -5.31 -12.08
C CYS A 38 -39.91 -5.06 -11.44
N ILE A 39 -40.12 -3.92 -10.78
CA ILE A 39 -41.38 -3.62 -10.09
C ILE A 39 -42.46 -3.15 -11.08
N ALA A 40 -42.10 -2.28 -12.01
CA ALA A 40 -43.05 -1.63 -12.91
C ALA A 40 -43.19 -2.34 -14.27
N ASP A 41 -42.42 -3.41 -14.52
CA ASP A 41 -42.37 -4.19 -15.77
C ASP A 41 -42.18 -3.30 -17.02
N ILE A 42 -41.35 -2.26 -16.90
CA ILE A 42 -41.12 -1.27 -17.95
C ILE A 42 -39.93 -1.70 -18.81
N TRP A 43 -40.23 -2.37 -19.92
CA TRP A 43 -39.22 -2.86 -20.88
C TRP A 43 -38.40 -1.75 -21.54
N PHE A 44 -38.90 -0.51 -21.60
CA PHE A 44 -38.14 0.62 -22.16
C PHE A 44 -36.88 0.95 -21.34
N LEU A 45 -36.82 0.55 -20.06
CA LEU A 45 -35.64 0.77 -19.19
C LEU A 45 -34.44 -0.12 -19.54
N VAL A 46 -34.59 -1.09 -20.45
CA VAL A 46 -33.48 -1.88 -20.98
C VAL A 46 -32.48 -1.01 -21.73
N LEU A 47 -32.95 0.01 -22.46
CA LEU A 47 -32.09 0.94 -23.20
C LEU A 47 -31.16 1.76 -22.28
N PRO A 48 -31.65 2.47 -21.24
CA PRO A 48 -30.78 3.18 -20.30
C PRO A 48 -29.89 2.22 -19.49
N MET A 49 -30.35 1.01 -19.18
CA MET A 49 -29.52 0.01 -18.52
C MET A 49 -28.31 -0.39 -19.39
N PHE A 50 -28.50 -0.58 -20.70
CA PHE A 50 -27.41 -0.86 -21.62
C PHE A 50 -26.43 0.32 -21.75
N LEU A 51 -26.94 1.55 -21.76
CA LEU A 51 -26.10 2.76 -21.76
C LEU A 51 -25.26 2.86 -20.48
N GLU A 52 -25.83 2.57 -19.31
CA GLU A 52 -25.07 2.53 -18.05
C GLU A 52 -23.95 1.50 -18.11
N PHE A 53 -24.20 0.30 -18.65
CA PHE A 53 -23.16 -0.71 -18.85
C PHE A 53 -22.01 -0.20 -19.71
N LEU A 54 -22.28 0.57 -20.77
CA LEU A 54 -21.21 1.17 -21.58
C LEU A 54 -20.44 2.25 -20.83
N CYS A 55 -21.09 3.00 -19.94
CA CYS A 55 -20.47 4.05 -19.13
C CYS A 55 -19.47 3.52 -18.08
N ILE A 56 -19.52 2.23 -17.71
CA ILE A 56 -18.56 1.67 -16.75
C ILE A 56 -17.13 1.57 -17.34
N ILE A 57 -17.01 1.40 -18.66
CA ILE A 57 -15.73 1.21 -19.35
C ILE A 57 -14.82 2.46 -19.21
N PRO A 58 -15.26 3.69 -19.54
CA PRO A 58 -14.41 4.87 -19.36
C PRO A 58 -14.11 5.15 -17.88
N VAL A 59 -15.07 4.89 -16.98
CA VAL A 59 -14.90 5.09 -15.52
C VAL A 59 -13.84 4.16 -14.94
N THR A 60 -13.87 2.89 -15.33
CA THR A 60 -12.87 1.90 -14.88
C THR A 60 -11.49 2.21 -15.41
N VAL A 61 -11.36 2.56 -16.69
CA VAL A 61 -10.07 2.97 -17.29
C VAL A 61 -9.49 4.20 -16.60
N TRP A 62 -10.33 5.22 -16.34
CA TRP A 62 -9.91 6.42 -15.61
C TRP A 62 -9.46 6.09 -14.18
N SER A 63 -10.22 5.25 -13.49
CA SER A 63 -9.92 4.82 -12.12
C SER A 63 -8.59 4.07 -12.04
N ILE A 64 -8.34 3.13 -12.96
CA ILE A 64 -7.06 2.40 -13.03
C ILE A 64 -5.88 3.34 -13.26
N LYS A 65 -6.00 4.27 -14.22
CA LYS A 65 -4.94 5.26 -14.50
C LYS A 65 -4.66 6.13 -13.28
N LYS A 66 -5.70 6.61 -12.61
CA LYS A 66 -5.57 7.44 -11.41
C LYS A 66 -5.01 6.65 -10.23
N ALA A 67 -5.39 5.39 -10.07
CA ALA A 67 -4.87 4.50 -9.04
C ALA A 67 -3.38 4.24 -9.24
N ARG A 68 -2.94 4.05 -10.49
CA ARG A 68 -1.53 3.87 -10.81
C ARG A 68 -0.72 5.13 -10.47
N LYS A 69 -1.25 6.31 -10.78
CA LYS A 69 -0.61 7.59 -10.44
C LYS A 69 -0.51 7.78 -8.92
N LEU A 70 -1.61 7.57 -8.19
CA LEU A 70 -1.63 7.64 -6.73
C LEU A 70 -0.72 6.58 -6.09
N ARG A 71 -0.60 5.39 -6.68
CA ARG A 71 0.34 4.36 -6.22
C ARG A 71 1.78 4.87 -6.32
N GLN A 72 2.16 5.57 -7.39
CA GLN A 72 3.49 6.14 -7.52
C GLN A 72 3.71 7.32 -6.56
N GLU A 73 2.72 8.21 -6.42
CA GLU A 73 2.76 9.34 -5.50
C GLU A 73 2.72 8.94 -4.01
N SER A 74 2.18 7.75 -3.70
CA SER A 74 2.12 7.23 -2.33
C SER A 74 3.49 6.82 -1.79
N PHE A 75 4.50 6.62 -2.64
CA PHE A 75 5.87 6.38 -2.21
C PHE A 75 6.53 7.70 -1.86
N VAL A 76 6.68 7.93 -0.55
CA VAL A 76 7.27 9.15 -0.02
C VAL A 76 8.63 8.80 0.57
N LYS A 77 9.65 9.58 0.19
CA LYS A 77 10.97 9.54 0.84
C LYS A 77 10.91 10.35 2.12
N ILE A 78 11.17 9.69 3.25
CA ILE A 78 11.22 10.33 4.56
C ILE A 78 12.55 10.01 5.22
N ASP A 79 13.08 10.96 5.97
CA ASP A 79 14.24 10.70 6.82
C ASP A 79 13.76 10.12 8.15
N VAL A 80 14.25 8.94 8.48
CA VAL A 80 13.95 8.29 9.76
C VAL A 80 15.22 8.15 10.59
N MET A 81 15.06 8.33 11.89
CA MET A 81 16.10 8.10 12.89
C MET A 81 15.95 6.69 13.44
N LEU A 82 16.92 5.84 13.14
CA LEU A 82 16.98 4.46 13.59
C LEU A 82 17.94 4.33 14.77
N THR A 83 17.54 3.53 15.76
CA THR A 83 18.36 3.24 16.94
C THR A 83 18.63 1.76 17.00
N ALA A 84 19.90 1.37 17.04
CA ALA A 84 20.28 -0.01 17.30
C ALA A 84 20.39 -0.23 18.81
N ARG A 85 19.74 -1.27 19.33
CA ARG A 85 19.83 -1.74 20.73
C ARG A 85 19.71 -3.26 20.73
N ASP A 86 20.58 -3.93 21.48
CA ASP A 86 20.53 -5.39 21.67
C ASP A 86 20.48 -6.21 20.37
N GLY A 87 21.22 -5.77 19.34
CA GLY A 87 21.23 -6.43 18.03
C GLY A 87 19.94 -6.28 17.22
N MET A 88 19.08 -5.32 17.59
CA MET A 88 17.82 -5.02 16.92
C MET A 88 17.74 -3.55 16.52
N ILE A 89 16.95 -3.25 15.49
CA ILE A 89 16.68 -1.87 15.03
C ILE A 89 15.35 -1.39 15.58
N TYR A 90 15.31 -0.13 16.00
CA TYR A 90 14.12 0.54 16.48
C TYR A 90 13.91 1.89 15.79
N LYS A 91 12.64 2.21 15.52
CA LYS A 91 12.16 3.55 15.16
C LYS A 91 11.18 4.01 16.23
N ASP A 92 11.44 5.11 16.94
CA ASP A 92 10.54 5.64 17.97
C ASP A 92 10.10 4.58 19.02
N ASN A 93 11.01 3.71 19.43
CA ASN A 93 10.79 2.51 20.29
C ASN A 93 10.00 1.34 19.67
N MET A 94 9.58 1.44 18.41
CA MET A 94 9.01 0.33 17.66
C MET A 94 10.14 -0.52 17.07
N LYS A 95 10.15 -1.82 17.41
CA LYS A 95 11.10 -2.79 16.86
C LYS A 95 10.82 -3.00 15.38
N LEU A 96 11.87 -3.02 14.57
CA LEU A 96 11.80 -3.29 13.14
C LEU A 96 12.52 -4.60 12.82
N ASN A 97 11.91 -5.39 11.93
CA ASN A 97 12.54 -6.46 11.19
C ASN A 97 13.36 -5.84 10.06
N VAL A 98 14.52 -6.43 9.77
CA VAL A 98 15.45 -5.95 8.75
C VAL A 98 15.74 -7.07 7.79
N THR A 99 15.37 -6.86 6.54
CA THR A 99 15.55 -7.83 5.47
C THR A 99 16.37 -7.21 4.35
N TYR A 100 17.38 -7.91 3.85
CA TYR A 100 18.22 -7.45 2.74
C TYR A 100 18.01 -8.31 1.50
N SER A 101 17.73 -7.66 0.37
CA SER A 101 17.75 -8.25 -0.97
C SER A 101 19.07 -7.89 -1.65
N GLU A 102 19.92 -8.90 -1.88
CA GLU A 102 21.17 -8.72 -2.63
C GLU A 102 20.93 -8.37 -4.10
N GLN A 103 19.88 -8.94 -4.70
CA GLN A 103 19.57 -8.77 -6.12
C GLN A 103 19.18 -7.33 -6.46
N ASP A 104 18.30 -6.75 -5.66
CA ASP A 104 17.80 -5.39 -5.88
C ASP A 104 18.68 -4.34 -5.19
N ASN A 105 19.62 -4.79 -4.35
CA ASN A 105 20.39 -3.96 -3.44
C ASN A 105 19.47 -3.03 -2.65
N GLU A 106 18.48 -3.62 -1.99
CA GLU A 106 17.46 -2.94 -1.19
C GLU A 106 17.38 -3.56 0.21
N VAL A 107 17.13 -2.72 1.21
CA VAL A 107 16.84 -3.16 2.58
C VAL A 107 15.41 -2.82 2.92
N TYR A 108 14.64 -3.83 3.28
CA TYR A 108 13.26 -3.72 3.76
C TYR A 108 13.25 -3.63 5.28
N LEU A 109 12.46 -2.69 5.78
CA LEU A 109 12.20 -2.45 7.18
C LEU A 109 10.71 -2.53 7.43
N ASP A 110 10.27 -3.39 8.35
CA ASP A 110 8.87 -3.47 8.75
C ASP A 110 8.72 -3.76 10.25
N ASP A 111 7.57 -3.48 10.84
CA ASP A 111 7.23 -3.83 12.22
C ASP A 111 6.36 -5.08 12.30
N MET A 112 6.42 -5.95 11.28
CA MET A 112 5.49 -7.06 11.15
C MET A 112 5.57 -7.99 12.36
N HIS A 113 4.43 -8.20 13.01
CA HIS A 113 4.30 -9.12 14.14
C HIS A 113 2.94 -9.82 14.10
N ASP A 114 2.90 -11.01 14.69
CA ASP A 114 1.65 -11.76 14.87
C ASP A 114 0.87 -11.17 16.04
N GLU A 115 -0.35 -10.70 15.78
CA GLU A 115 -1.25 -10.19 16.81
C GLU A 115 -2.47 -11.13 16.96
N GLY A 116 -2.59 -11.74 18.15
CA GLY A 116 -3.77 -12.48 18.56
C GLY A 116 -3.79 -13.99 18.27
N LYS A 117 -4.88 -14.64 18.69
CA LYS A 117 -5.09 -16.10 18.69
C LYS A 117 -5.25 -16.71 17.28
N TYR A 118 -5.38 -15.88 16.24
CA TYR A 118 -5.72 -16.29 14.87
C TYR A 118 -4.65 -15.91 13.83
N ASN A 119 -3.40 -15.64 14.25
CA ASN A 119 -2.27 -15.30 13.37
C ASN A 119 -2.59 -14.17 12.36
N HIS A 120 -3.23 -13.10 12.83
CA HIS A 120 -3.34 -11.90 12.00
C HIS A 120 -2.00 -11.17 12.03
N ARG A 121 -1.35 -11.11 10.86
CA ARG A 121 -0.13 -10.35 10.65
C ARG A 121 -0.50 -8.86 10.61
N LYS A 122 0.02 -8.09 11.56
CA LYS A 122 -0.18 -6.64 11.61
C LYS A 122 1.11 -5.93 11.24
N ILE A 123 0.96 -4.90 10.42
CA ILE A 123 2.04 -4.03 9.95
C ILE A 123 1.53 -2.60 10.09
N THR A 124 2.23 -1.76 10.84
CA THR A 124 1.93 -0.33 10.99
C THR A 124 2.97 0.54 10.29
N PHE A 125 4.16 0.00 10.03
CA PHE A 125 5.22 0.66 9.32
C PHE A 125 5.94 -0.31 8.40
N PHE A 126 6.16 0.14 7.17
CA PHE A 126 7.05 -0.53 6.23
C PHE A 126 7.76 0.51 5.39
N ALA A 127 9.03 0.28 5.11
CA ALA A 127 9.84 1.16 4.31
C ALA A 127 11.01 0.43 3.64
N THR A 128 11.51 1.00 2.56
CA THR A 128 12.63 0.46 1.79
C THR A 128 13.76 1.47 1.75
N ILE A 129 14.98 1.03 2.09
CA ILE A 129 16.22 1.75 1.81
C ILE A 129 16.75 1.20 0.47
N SER A 130 17.07 2.10 -0.45
CA SER A 130 17.50 1.75 -1.81
C SER A 130 18.62 2.68 -2.25
N GLY A 131 19.52 2.20 -3.11
CA GLY A 131 20.61 3.01 -3.67
C GLY A 131 21.82 3.15 -2.74
N ASP A 132 22.49 4.30 -2.78
CA ASP A 132 23.79 4.51 -2.11
C ASP A 132 23.72 4.42 -0.57
N ASP A 133 22.54 4.66 0.00
CA ASP A 133 22.31 4.61 1.45
C ASP A 133 22.37 3.17 2.02
N VAL A 134 22.20 2.15 1.17
CA VAL A 134 22.16 0.74 1.60
C VAL A 134 23.49 0.30 2.19
N GLY A 135 24.61 0.63 1.55
CA GLY A 135 25.93 0.26 2.03
C GLY A 135 26.25 0.88 3.40
N GLY A 136 25.83 2.13 3.60
CA GLY A 136 25.96 2.82 4.89
C GLY A 136 25.13 2.15 5.99
N PHE A 137 23.89 1.77 5.68
CA PHE A 137 23.00 1.13 6.62
C PHE A 137 23.46 -0.29 7.00
N ILE A 138 23.91 -1.10 6.04
CA ILE A 138 24.45 -2.44 6.30
C ILE A 138 25.72 -2.38 7.16
N LYS A 139 26.59 -1.39 6.91
CA LYS A 139 27.76 -1.15 7.77
C LYS A 139 27.35 -0.81 9.20
N PHE A 140 26.38 0.08 9.36
CA PHE A 140 25.81 0.41 10.67
C PHE A 140 25.22 -0.81 11.39
N CYS A 141 24.49 -1.68 10.67
CA CYS A 141 23.96 -2.92 11.23
C CYS A 141 25.09 -3.85 11.72
N ARG A 142 26.15 -4.00 10.92
CA ARG A 142 27.32 -4.82 11.27
C ARG A 142 28.05 -4.29 12.50
N GLU A 143 28.25 -2.96 12.59
CA GLU A 143 28.91 -2.31 13.75
C GLU A 143 28.12 -2.51 15.05
N ASN A 144 26.80 -2.69 14.97
CA ASN A 144 25.91 -2.84 16.13
C ASN A 144 25.42 -4.28 16.35
N ASN A 145 26.03 -5.28 15.69
CA ASN A 145 25.65 -6.69 15.75
C ASN A 145 24.15 -6.94 15.48
N VAL A 146 23.57 -6.18 14.55
CA VAL A 146 22.17 -6.34 14.16
C VAL A 146 22.03 -7.54 13.24
N GLN A 147 21.06 -8.42 13.54
CA GLN A 147 20.71 -9.51 12.64
C GLN A 147 19.94 -8.96 11.43
N VAL A 148 20.50 -9.19 10.24
CA VAL A 148 19.88 -8.85 8.96
C VAL A 148 19.52 -10.17 8.29
N GLU A 149 18.23 -10.38 8.06
CA GLU A 149 17.77 -11.54 7.31
C GLU A 149 18.09 -11.31 5.83
N ILE A 150 18.94 -12.16 5.26
CA ILE A 150 19.19 -12.16 3.82
C ILE A 150 18.04 -12.95 3.22
N PHE A 151 17.23 -12.32 2.37
CA PHE A 151 16.18 -13.02 1.65
C PHE A 151 16.84 -13.85 0.54
N PRO A 152 16.91 -15.19 0.67
CA PRO A 152 17.35 -16.04 -0.43
C PRO A 152 16.13 -16.35 -1.29
N GLU A 153 16.33 -16.27 -2.61
CA GLU A 153 15.39 -16.67 -3.69
C GLU A 153 14.10 -17.42 -3.29
#